data_AF-A0A7I0JQ57-F1
#
_entry.id   AF-A0A7I0JQ57-F1
#
_cell.length_a   1.000
_cell.length_b   1.000
_cell.length_c   1.000
_cell.angle_alpha   90.00
_cell.angle_beta   90.00
_cell.angle_gamma   90.00
#
_symmetry.space_group_name_H-M   'P 1'
#
loop_
_entity.id
_entity.type
_entity.pdbx_description
1 polymer ?
#
loop_
_entity_poly.entity_id
_entity_poly.type
_entity_poly.pdbx_seq_one_letter_code
_entity_poly.pdbx_strand_id
1 'polypeptide(L)'
;AKFSIIAVDPNGKREDLKGVQWSLVKVERNYQWYRSNNSWNYEAVSLTKAVANGAVDLKADGEATVSLPVDWGRYRLEVETADPDGPATSYDFD
;
A
#
# COMPACT_ATOMS: atom_id res chain seq x y z
N ALA A 1 -5.21 8.43 8.76
CA ALA A 1 -4.86 8.92 7.42
C ALA A 1 -6.11 8.93 6.53
N LYS A 2 -6.17 9.84 5.54
CA LYS A 2 -7.28 9.93 4.58
C LYS A 2 -6.71 10.07 3.16
N PHE A 3 -7.18 9.23 2.25
CA PHE A 3 -6.74 9.17 0.86
C PHE A 3 -7.93 9.30 -0.08
N SER A 4 -7.71 10.01 -1.19
CA SER A 4 -8.58 9.99 -2.36
C SER A 4 -7.93 9.11 -3.43
N ILE A 5 -8.73 8.23 -4.02
CA ILE A 5 -8.29 7.30 -5.07
C ILE A 5 -9.12 7.58 -6.33
N ILE A 6 -8.43 7.66 -7.46
CA ILE A 6 -9.01 7.83 -8.80
C ILE A 6 -8.32 6.87 -9.76
N ALA A 7 -9.03 6.44 -10.80
CA ALA A 7 -8.44 5.76 -11.96
C ALA A 7 -8.25 6.77 -13.08
N VAL A 8 -7.11 6.69 -13.77
CA VAL A 8 -6.79 7.55 -14.91
C VAL A 8 -6.20 6.71 -16.04
N ASP A 9 -6.63 7.00 -17.26
CA ASP A 9 -6.11 6.38 -18.48
C ASP A 9 -4.70 6.94 -18.82
N PRO A 10 -3.98 6.35 -19.80
CA PRO A 10 -2.67 6.85 -20.23
C PRO A 10 -2.67 8.29 -20.78
N ASN A 11 -3.83 8.85 -21.12
CA ASN A 11 -3.98 10.25 -21.57
C ASN A 11 -4.28 11.21 -20.40
N GLY A 12 -4.34 10.70 -19.16
CA GLY A 12 -4.65 11.47 -17.96
C GLY A 12 -6.15 11.73 -17.76
N LYS A 13 -7.02 11.07 -18.52
CA LYS A 13 -8.47 11.18 -18.35
C LYS A 13 -8.95 10.20 -17.29
N ARG A 14 -9.81 10.65 -16.37
CA ARG A 14 -10.43 9.78 -15.38
C ARG A 14 -11.31 8.73 -16.05
N GLU A 15 -11.29 7.51 -15.52
CA GLU A 15 -12.08 6.38 -16.02
C GLU A 15 -12.79 5.62 -14.89
N ASP A 16 -13.78 4.81 -15.27
CA ASP A 16 -14.45 3.90 -14.35
C ASP A 16 -13.60 2.65 -14.18
N LEU A 17 -13.33 2.26 -12.93
CA LEU A 17 -12.60 1.04 -12.62
C LEU A 17 -13.27 0.33 -11.43
N LYS A 18 -13.80 -0.86 -11.69
CA LYS A 18 -14.58 -1.62 -10.70
C LYS A 18 -13.74 -2.67 -10.00
N GLY A 19 -14.13 -3.02 -8.79
CA GLY A 19 -13.52 -4.10 -8.02
C GLY A 19 -12.08 -3.83 -7.62
N VAL A 20 -11.69 -2.55 -7.50
CA VAL A 20 -10.35 -2.17 -7.04
C VAL A 20 -10.20 -2.61 -5.59
N GLN A 21 -9.18 -3.41 -5.33
CA GLN A 21 -8.80 -3.81 -3.98
C GLN A 21 -7.83 -2.79 -3.41
N TRP A 22 -7.98 -2.47 -2.14
CA TRP A 22 -6.99 -1.69 -1.41
C TRP A 22 -6.56 -2.45 -0.17
N SER A 23 -5.27 -2.33 0.16
CA SER A 23 -4.65 -2.89 1.34
C SER A 23 -3.91 -1.77 2.07
N LEU A 24 -4.08 -1.69 3.39
CA LEU A 24 -3.25 -0.88 4.25
C LEU A 24 -2.35 -1.81 5.05
N VAL A 25 -1.04 -1.64 4.90
CA VAL A 25 -0.03 -2.41 5.63
C VAL A 25 0.84 -1.48 6.47
N LYS A 26 1.23 -1.95 7.66
CA LYS A 26 2.26 -1.32 8.48
C LYS A 26 3.62 -1.86 8.05
N VAL A 27 4.57 -0.98 7.77
CA VAL A 27 5.93 -1.35 7.37
C VAL A 27 6.83 -1.26 8.59
N GLU A 28 7.30 -2.40 9.06
CA GLU A 28 8.19 -2.50 10.21
C GLU A 28 9.61 -2.84 9.75
N ARG A 29 10.60 -2.16 10.31
CA ARG A 29 12.01 -2.44 10.02
C ARG A 29 12.65 -3.05 11.26
N ASN A 30 12.96 -4.34 11.17
CA ASN A 30 13.63 -5.09 12.22
C ASN A 30 15.09 -5.34 11.84
N TYR A 31 15.92 -5.60 12.84
CA TYR A 31 17.33 -5.92 12.65
C TYR A 31 17.60 -7.32 13.18
N GLN A 32 18.06 -8.19 12.30
CA GLN A 32 18.50 -9.52 12.69
C GLN A 32 20.01 -9.49 12.93
N TRP A 33 20.43 -9.98 14.10
CA TRP A 33 21.83 -10.05 14.48
C TRP A 33 22.29 -11.49 14.39
N TYR A 34 23.47 -11.70 13.79
CA TYR A 34 24.06 -13.02 13.66
C TYR A 34 25.58 -12.95 13.84
N ARG A 35 26.17 -14.07 14.26
CA ARG A 35 27.62 -14.18 14.46
C ARG A 35 28.25 -14.98 13.33
N SER A 36 29.26 -14.41 12.68
CA SER A 36 30.03 -15.08 11.61
C SER A 36 31.49 -14.64 11.69
N ASN A 37 32.43 -15.56 11.45
CA ASN A 37 33.88 -15.29 11.47
C ASN A 37 34.35 -14.53 12.73
N ASN A 38 33.83 -14.91 13.90
CA ASN A 38 34.10 -14.29 15.19
C ASN A 38 33.65 -12.81 15.35
N SER A 39 32.84 -12.29 14.42
CA SER A 39 32.26 -10.95 14.46
C SER A 39 30.74 -10.99 14.54
N TRP A 40 30.16 -9.99 15.21
CA TRP A 40 28.72 -9.72 15.14
C TRP A 40 28.40 -8.92 13.88
N ASN A 41 27.41 -9.38 13.14
CA ASN A 41 26.87 -8.71 11.96
C ASN A 41 25.37 -8.49 12.14
N TYR A 42 24.82 -7.56 11.38
CA TYR A 42 23.38 -7.33 11.34
C TYR A 42 22.89 -7.11 9.92
N GLU A 43 21.65 -7.47 9.70
CA GLU A 43 20.92 -7.16 8.48
C GLU A 43 19.58 -6.52 8.84
N ALA A 44 19.19 -5.50 8.06
CA ALA A 44 17.87 -4.91 8.19
C ALA A 44 16.86 -5.74 7.40
N VAL A 45 15.79 -6.14 8.06
CA VAL A 45 14.67 -6.88 7.47
C VAL A 45 13.45 -5.98 7.54
N SER A 46 12.85 -5.70 6.39
CA SER A 46 11.55 -5.03 6.32
C SER A 46 10.44 -6.07 6.32
N LEU A 47 9.48 -5.91 7.21
CA LEU A 47 8.28 -6.73 7.28
C LEU A 47 7.05 -5.85 7.03
N THR A 48 6.07 -6.40 6.34
CA THR A 48 4.76 -5.77 6.21
C THR A 48 3.76 -6.53 7.06
N LYS A 49 2.94 -5.79 7.81
CA LYS A 49 1.85 -6.33 8.61
C LYS A 49 0.53 -5.78 8.09
N ALA A 50 -0.40 -6.67 7.73
CA ALA A 50 -1.73 -6.26 7.31
C ALA A 50 -2.45 -5.50 8.43
N VAL A 51 -3.02 -4.33 8.10
CA VAL A 51 -3.80 -3.49 9.00
C VAL A 51 -5.27 -3.56 8.65
N ALA A 52 -5.60 -3.31 7.38
CA ALA A 52 -6.96 -3.37 6.87
C ALA A 52 -6.93 -3.59 5.35
N ASN A 53 -8.05 -4.04 4.80
CA ASN A 53 -8.24 -4.13 3.36
C ASN A 53 -9.72 -3.92 3.02
N GLY A 54 -10.01 -3.74 1.74
CA GLY A 54 -11.36 -3.67 1.24
C GLY A 54 -11.39 -3.52 -0.27
N ALA A 55 -12.60 -3.39 -0.80
CA ALA A 55 -12.85 -3.14 -2.22
C ALA A 55 -13.55 -1.79 -2.40
N VAL A 56 -13.28 -1.13 -3.52
CA VAL A 56 -13.98 0.08 -3.93
C VAL A 56 -14.13 0.15 -5.44
N ASP A 57 -15.24 0.72 -5.89
CA ASP A 57 -15.43 1.05 -7.31
C ASP A 57 -15.04 2.52 -7.51
N LEU A 58 -14.15 2.77 -8.47
CA LEU A 58 -13.75 4.10 -8.90
C LEU A 58 -14.64 4.52 -10.08
N LYS A 59 -15.14 5.75 -10.01
CA LYS A 59 -15.93 6.35 -11.09
C LYS A 59 -15.19 7.52 -11.70
N ALA A 60 -15.35 7.72 -12.99
CA ALA A 60 -14.73 8.82 -13.73
C ALA A 60 -15.18 10.21 -13.22
N ASP A 61 -16.37 10.30 -12.64
CA ASP A 61 -16.99 11.55 -12.14
C ASP A 61 -16.69 11.87 -10.67
N GLY A 62 -15.89 11.06 -9.98
CA GLY A 62 -15.67 11.20 -8.54
C GLY A 62 -14.34 10.65 -8.06
N GLU A 63 -14.21 10.57 -6.73
CA GLU A 63 -13.06 9.98 -6.04
C GLU A 63 -13.58 9.03 -4.97
N ALA A 64 -12.92 7.88 -4.82
CA ALA A 64 -13.14 7.01 -3.69
C ALA A 64 -12.32 7.50 -2.50
N THR A 65 -12.92 7.54 -1.32
CA THR A 65 -12.21 7.91 -0.09
C THR A 65 -11.91 6.66 0.74
N VAL A 66 -10.64 6.47 1.08
CA VAL A 66 -10.21 5.50 2.11
C VAL A 66 -9.71 6.28 3.31
N SER A 67 -10.33 6.08 4.47
CA SER A 67 -10.00 6.78 5.71
C SER A 67 -9.97 5.81 6.88
N LEU A 68 -8.81 5.70 7.51
CA LEU A 68 -8.60 4.79 8.64
C LEU A 68 -7.75 5.49 9.71
N PRO A 69 -8.03 5.24 11.00
CA PRO A 69 -7.11 5.65 12.06
C PRO A 69 -5.79 4.89 11.88
N VAL A 70 -4.67 5.58 12.06
CA VAL A 70 -3.33 4.99 12.04
C VAL A 70 -2.60 5.47 13.28
N ASP A 71 -1.82 4.57 13.90
CA ASP A 71 -0.88 4.95 14.95
C ASP A 71 0.41 5.49 14.33
N TRP A 72 1.39 5.83 15.17
CA TRP A 72 2.72 6.20 14.72
C TRP A 72 3.44 5.08 13.95
N GLY A 73 4.34 5.50 13.07
CA GLY A 73 5.23 4.63 12.30
C GLY A 73 4.88 4.59 10.82
N ARG A 74 5.59 3.76 10.07
CA ARG A 74 5.46 3.69 8.62
C ARG A 74 4.32 2.79 8.19
N TYR A 75 3.57 3.25 7.19
CA TYR A 75 2.53 2.49 6.51
C TYR A 75 2.67 2.60 5.01
N ARG A 76 2.00 1.68 4.32
CA ARG A 76 1.83 1.67 2.87
C ARG A 76 0.38 1.43 2.55
N LEU A 77 -0.21 2.30 1.74
CA LEU A 77 -1.46 2.04 1.06
C LEU A 77 -1.13 1.38 -0.28
N GLU A 78 -1.66 0.21 -0.53
CA GLU A 78 -1.56 -0.51 -1.81
C GLU A 78 -2.95 -0.54 -2.44
N VAL A 79 -3.02 -0.32 -3.74
CA VAL A 79 -4.26 -0.28 -4.52
C VAL A 79 -4.01 -1.05 -5.80
N GLU A 80 -4.83 -2.07 -6.06
CA GLU A 80 -4.65 -2.98 -7.18
C GLU A 80 -6.00 -3.46 -7.73
N THR A 81 -6.00 -3.97 -8.94
CA THR A 81 -7.14 -4.70 -9.49
C THR A 81 -7.03 -6.21 -9.23
N ALA A 82 -8.14 -6.93 -9.33
CA ALA A 82 -8.13 -8.39 -9.26
C ALA A 82 -7.41 -9.07 -10.45
N ASP A 83 -7.24 -8.35 -11.56
CA ASP A 83 -6.42 -8.78 -12.69
C ASP A 83 -4.92 -8.64 -12.34
N PRO A 84 -4.13 -9.73 -12.36
CA PRO A 84 -2.68 -9.69 -12.11
C PRO A 84 -1.90 -8.80 -13.07
N ASP A 85 -2.39 -8.60 -14.29
CA ASP A 85 -1.78 -7.71 -15.29
C ASP A 85 -2.41 -6.30 -15.28
N GLY A 86 -3.36 -6.06 -14.38
CA GLY A 86 -4.05 -4.80 -14.23
C GLY A 86 -3.27 -3.75 -13.44
N PRO A 87 -3.79 -2.52 -13.35
CA PRO A 87 -3.09 -1.42 -12.71
C PRO A 87 -2.94 -1.67 -11.20
N ALA A 88 -1.71 -1.46 -10.71
CA ALA A 88 -1.37 -1.48 -9.30
C ALA A 88 -0.53 -0.25 -8.94
N THR A 89 -0.75 0.29 -7.74
CA THR A 89 0.01 1.42 -7.21
C THR A 89 0.12 1.32 -5.69
N SER A 90 1.16 1.95 -5.14
CA SER A 90 1.37 2.00 -3.69
C SER A 90 1.90 3.36 -3.26
N TYR A 91 1.56 3.76 -2.04
CA TYR A 91 2.03 4.99 -1.44
C TYR A 91 2.48 4.77 0.01
N ASP A 92 3.75 5.04 0.28
CA ASP A 92 4.35 4.99 1.62
C ASP A 92 4.14 6.30 2.38
N PHE A 93 3.78 6.23 3.66
CA PHE A 93 3.58 7.40 4.53
C PHE A 93 3.91 7.08 6.00
N ASP A 94 4.20 8.11 6.81
CA ASP A 94 4.54 8.03 8.24
C ASP A 94 3.60 8.93 9.07
#